data_AF-A0A7Z1TM17-F1
#
_entry.id   AF-A0A7Z1TM17-F1
#
_cell.length_a   1.000
_cell.length_b   1.000
_cell.length_c   1.000
_cell.angle_alpha   90.00
_cell.angle_beta   90.00
_cell.angle_gamma   90.00
#
_symmetry.space_group_name_H-M   'P 1'
#
loop_
_entity.id
_entity.type
_entity.pdbx_description
1 polymer ?
#
loop_
_entity_poly.entity_id
_entity_poly.type
_entity_poly.pdbx_seq_one_letter_code
_entity_poly.pdbx_strand_id
1 'polypeptide(L)'
;LKTGDTLPAAVPVLNAVRDAATGLDRITVPAVAGAPERTILVNPAPSPAAPSDTASPPPSVPVTPVHTGTEIKPVETITVTTTPAADIGGLQDFIYWRPDAAGTGVEPVYVMLNDPLDSGRFTRKQLDKKYLKHASDFGIDDTKKNRETLTKFRDVIEAHLIDKETIKKGTYLPEKDSEVFFNSKTNNVVILNKDGNFVSGWKLTPGTPQYDVYTKTGNLK
;
A
#
# COMPACT_ATOMS: atom_id res chain seq x y z
N LEU A 1 17.97 -2.78 -7.54
CA LEU A 1 18.52 -2.53 -6.17
C LEU A 1 19.93 -3.09 -6.14
N LYS A 2 20.89 -2.42 -5.50
CA LYS A 2 22.26 -2.93 -5.34
C LYS A 2 22.47 -3.22 -3.86
N THR A 3 22.79 -4.46 -3.52
CA THR A 3 23.16 -4.88 -2.17
C THR A 3 24.60 -4.46 -1.85
N GLY A 4 24.92 -4.29 -0.56
CA GLY A 4 26.20 -3.79 -0.09
C GLY A 4 26.08 -3.11 1.28
N ASP A 5 26.84 -2.03 1.50
CA ASP A 5 26.91 -1.35 2.79
C ASP A 5 25.58 -0.76 3.27
N THR A 6 24.69 -0.43 2.33
CA THR A 6 23.37 0.12 2.63
C THR A 6 22.30 -0.96 2.68
N LEU A 7 22.19 -1.85 1.69
CA LEU A 7 21.19 -2.93 1.71
C LEU A 7 21.84 -4.29 1.98
N PRO A 8 21.53 -4.97 3.10
CA PRO A 8 22.04 -6.32 3.36
C PRO A 8 21.75 -7.27 2.21
N ALA A 9 22.73 -8.11 1.87
CA ALA A 9 22.55 -9.16 0.87
C ALA A 9 21.77 -10.38 1.40
N ALA A 10 21.56 -10.46 2.72
CA ALA A 10 20.85 -11.55 3.35
C ALA A 10 19.35 -11.39 3.14
N VAL A 11 18.73 -12.38 2.49
CA VAL A 11 17.29 -12.49 2.29
C VAL A 11 16.76 -13.66 3.12
N PRO A 12 15.72 -13.47 3.94
CA PRO A 12 15.17 -14.55 4.75
C PRO A 12 14.52 -15.63 3.88
N VAL A 13 14.69 -16.89 4.28
CA VAL A 13 13.96 -18.01 3.69
C VAL A 13 12.73 -18.30 4.56
N LEU A 14 11.54 -18.25 3.97
CA LEU A 14 10.28 -18.55 4.64
C LEU A 14 9.72 -19.88 4.14
N ASN A 15 9.13 -20.64 5.07
CA ASN A 15 8.50 -21.91 4.77
C ASN A 15 6.99 -21.73 4.63
N ALA A 16 6.40 -22.41 3.67
CA ALA A 16 4.96 -22.48 3.52
C ALA A 16 4.39 -23.63 4.36
N VAL A 17 3.22 -23.40 4.96
CA VAL A 17 2.50 -24.40 5.76
C VAL A 17 1.23 -24.80 5.02
N ARG A 18 1.06 -26.12 4.78
CA ARG A 18 -0.14 -26.66 4.13
C ARG A 18 -1.37 -26.47 5.01
N ASP A 19 -2.38 -25.82 4.45
CA ASP A 19 -3.74 -25.84 4.97
C ASP A 19 -4.49 -27.03 4.36
N ALA A 20 -4.70 -28.07 5.18
CA ALA A 20 -5.37 -29.29 4.75
C ALA A 20 -6.84 -29.07 4.36
N ALA A 21 -7.49 -28.02 4.86
CA ALA A 21 -8.90 -27.76 4.55
C ALA A 21 -9.09 -27.13 3.17
N THR A 22 -8.15 -26.28 2.74
CA THR A 22 -8.24 -25.56 1.46
C THR A 22 -7.35 -26.14 0.37
N GLY A 23 -6.36 -26.96 0.73
CA GLY A 23 -5.33 -27.44 -0.19
C GLY A 23 -4.31 -26.37 -0.59
N LEU A 24 -4.39 -25.16 -0.03
CA LEU A 24 -3.44 -24.07 -0.25
C LEU A 24 -2.28 -24.14 0.76
N ASP A 25 -1.15 -23.60 0.36
CA ASP A 25 -0.02 -23.36 1.25
C ASP A 25 -0.04 -21.91 1.75
N ARG A 26 0.35 -21.68 3.00
CA ARG A 26 0.35 -20.36 3.65
C ARG A 26 1.75 -19.98 4.09
N ILE A 27 2.23 -18.82 3.66
CA ILE A 27 3.47 -18.22 4.13
C ILE A 27 3.13 -17.04 5.03
N THR A 28 3.70 -17.03 6.23
CA THR A 28 3.55 -15.91 7.18
C THR A 28 4.74 -14.97 7.04
N VAL A 29 4.48 -13.75 6.58
CA VAL A 29 5.48 -12.70 6.44
C VAL A 29 5.40 -11.81 7.68
N PRO A 30 6.49 -11.66 8.45
CA PRO A 30 6.46 -10.99 9.74
C PRO A 30 6.09 -9.51 9.62
N ALA A 31 5.50 -8.97 10.69
CA ALA A 31 5.18 -7.55 10.79
C ALA A 31 6.46 -6.69 10.70
N VAL A 32 6.32 -5.51 10.08
CA VAL A 32 7.37 -4.49 9.98
C VAL A 32 6.76 -3.13 10.34
N ALA A 33 7.57 -2.12 10.67
CA ALA A 33 7.01 -0.80 11.00
C ALA A 33 6.15 -0.25 9.84
N GLY A 34 4.86 -0.03 10.08
CA GLY A 34 3.92 0.41 9.05
C GLY A 34 3.21 -0.69 8.28
N ALA A 35 3.49 -1.98 8.50
CA ALA A 35 2.64 -3.06 8.00
C ALA A 35 2.49 -4.18 9.04
N PRO A 36 1.26 -4.67 9.28
CA PRO A 36 1.06 -5.85 10.12
C PRO A 36 1.66 -7.10 9.46
N GLU A 37 1.66 -8.20 10.19
CA GLU A 37 1.92 -9.53 9.63
C GLU A 37 1.00 -9.79 8.42
N ARG A 38 1.55 -10.41 7.37
CA ARG A 38 0.82 -10.72 6.14
C ARG A 38 0.84 -12.21 5.88
N THR A 39 -0.30 -12.73 5.43
CA THR A 39 -0.39 -14.11 4.92
C THR A 39 -0.33 -14.08 3.40
N ILE A 40 0.62 -14.80 2.82
CA ILE A 40 0.68 -15.08 1.38
C ILE A 40 0.13 -16.47 1.13
N LEU A 41 -0.89 -16.57 0.26
CA LEU A 41 -1.44 -17.83 -0.19
C LEU A 41 -0.67 -18.32 -1.41
N VAL A 42 -0.19 -19.55 -1.35
CA VAL A 42 0.49 -20.23 -2.45
C VAL A 42 -0.43 -21.36 -2.91
N ASN A 43 -0.77 -21.34 -4.19
CA ASN A 43 -1.48 -22.44 -4.82
C ASN A 43 -0.45 -23.49 -5.28
N PRO A 44 -0.41 -24.69 -4.69
CA PRO A 44 0.54 -25.72 -5.08
C PRO A 44 0.17 -26.40 -6.40
N ALA A 45 -1.05 -26.21 -6.90
CA ALA A 45 -1.47 -26.76 -8.17
C ALA A 45 -0.85 -25.96 -9.34
N PRO A 46 -0.38 -26.63 -10.41
CA PRO A 46 0.06 -25.95 -11.60
C PRO A 46 -1.11 -25.14 -12.20
N SER A 47 -0.84 -23.89 -12.60
CA SER A 47 -1.85 -23.04 -13.24
C SER A 47 -2.36 -23.72 -14.52
N PRO A 48 -3.68 -23.94 -14.67
CA PRO A 48 -4.21 -24.55 -15.88
C PRO A 48 -4.03 -23.61 -17.09
N ALA A 49 -3.69 -24.18 -18.25
CA ALA A 49 -3.48 -23.42 -19.49
C ALA A 49 -4.77 -22.73 -19.99
N ALA A 50 -5.94 -23.22 -19.58
CA ALA A 50 -7.24 -22.59 -19.80
C ALA A 50 -8.18 -22.93 -18.62
N PRO A 51 -8.99 -21.98 -18.12
CA PRO A 51 -10.06 -22.30 -17.19
C PRO A 51 -11.07 -23.20 -17.92
N SER A 52 -11.15 -24.47 -17.51
CA SER A 52 -12.09 -25.45 -18.07
C SER A 52 -12.84 -26.10 -16.91
N ASP A 53 -14.09 -25.70 -16.73
CA ASP A 53 -15.02 -26.32 -15.79
C ASP A 53 -15.91 -27.34 -16.52
N THR A 54 -15.28 -28.33 -17.16
CA THR A 54 -15.96 -29.31 -18.04
C THR A 54 -16.15 -30.68 -17.38
N ALA A 55 -15.62 -30.88 -16.17
CA ALA A 55 -15.72 -32.14 -15.44
C ALA A 55 -16.87 -32.12 -14.43
N SER A 56 -17.59 -33.24 -14.28
CA SER A 56 -18.64 -33.41 -13.27
C SER A 56 -18.33 -34.63 -12.38
N PRO A 57 -18.11 -34.44 -11.06
CA PRO A 57 -17.97 -33.15 -10.38
C PRO A 57 -16.64 -32.46 -10.75
N PRO A 58 -16.57 -31.11 -10.67
CA PRO A 58 -15.34 -30.39 -10.92
C PRO A 58 -14.24 -30.83 -9.95
N PRO A 59 -12.99 -31.00 -10.41
CA PRO A 59 -11.89 -31.33 -9.53
C PRO A 59 -11.72 -30.20 -8.50
N SER A 60 -11.53 -30.57 -7.23
CA SER A 60 -11.38 -29.65 -6.10
C SER A 60 -9.99 -28.98 -6.06
N VAL A 61 -9.51 -28.53 -7.22
CA VAL A 61 -8.20 -27.90 -7.36
C VAL A 61 -8.39 -26.39 -7.18
N PRO A 62 -7.64 -25.73 -6.28
CA PRO A 62 -7.72 -24.28 -6.13
C PRO A 62 -7.36 -23.57 -7.45
N VAL A 63 -8.11 -22.53 -7.80
CA VAL A 63 -7.84 -21.70 -8.99
C VAL A 63 -7.42 -20.31 -8.54
N THR A 64 -6.24 -19.87 -8.98
CA THR A 64 -5.72 -18.53 -8.68
C THR A 64 -6.40 -17.50 -9.61
N PRO A 65 -6.94 -16.38 -9.08
CA PRO A 65 -7.48 -15.31 -9.91
C PRO A 65 -6.43 -14.76 -10.89
N VAL A 66 -6.81 -14.64 -12.16
CA VAL A 66 -5.93 -14.11 -13.22
C VAL A 66 -6.02 -12.58 -13.22
N HIS A 67 -4.88 -11.91 -13.44
CA HIS A 67 -4.84 -10.46 -13.61
C HIS A 67 -5.69 -10.03 -14.83
N THR A 68 -6.60 -9.08 -14.64
CA THR A 68 -7.41 -8.46 -15.71
C THR A 68 -7.31 -6.94 -15.69
N GLY A 69 -7.54 -6.27 -16.82
CA GLY A 69 -7.54 -4.81 -16.92
C GLY A 69 -6.29 -4.25 -17.59
N THR A 70 -5.36 -3.71 -16.80
CA THR A 70 -4.15 -3.06 -17.32
C THR A 70 -3.13 -4.06 -17.87
N GLU A 71 -2.52 -3.75 -19.02
CA GLU A 71 -1.45 -4.60 -19.55
C GLU A 71 -0.16 -4.43 -18.73
N ILE A 72 0.45 -5.55 -18.32
CA ILE A 72 1.72 -5.53 -17.59
C ILE A 72 2.86 -5.49 -18.61
N LYS A 73 3.45 -4.31 -18.82
CA LYS A 73 4.67 -4.13 -19.63
C LYS A 73 5.86 -3.79 -18.74
N PRO A 74 6.96 -4.55 -18.80
CA PRO A 74 8.21 -4.14 -18.17
C PRO A 74 8.66 -2.78 -18.74
N VAL A 75 9.04 -1.85 -17.87
CA VAL A 75 9.65 -0.58 -18.30
C VAL A 75 11.12 -0.86 -18.63
N GLU A 76 11.51 -0.63 -19.88
CA GLU A 76 12.88 -0.91 -20.37
C GLU A 76 13.95 0.04 -19.79
N THR A 77 13.53 1.20 -19.27
CA THR A 77 14.45 2.20 -18.72
C THR A 77 14.73 1.91 -17.25
N ILE A 78 15.90 1.31 -17.01
CA ILE A 78 16.43 1.15 -15.65
C ILE A 78 16.89 2.54 -15.15
N THR A 79 15.98 3.27 -14.51
CA THR A 79 16.38 4.42 -13.70
C THR A 79 16.97 3.86 -12.40
N VAL A 80 18.29 3.97 -12.25
CA VAL A 80 18.95 3.66 -10.98
C VAL A 80 18.48 4.69 -9.96
N THR A 81 17.44 4.34 -9.22
CA THR A 81 17.01 5.13 -8.07
C THR A 81 17.97 4.76 -6.94
N THR A 82 18.89 5.67 -6.63
CA THR A 82 19.72 5.55 -5.43
C THR A 82 18.84 5.79 -4.22
N THR A 83 18.27 4.72 -3.67
CA THR A 83 17.54 4.78 -2.41
C THR A 83 18.50 5.23 -1.31
N PRO A 84 18.23 6.32 -0.58
CA PRO A 84 19.07 6.75 0.54
C PRO A 84 19.19 5.62 1.57
N ALA A 85 20.32 5.50 2.26
CA ALA A 85 20.55 4.46 3.28
C ALA A 85 19.50 4.44 4.41
N ALA A 86 18.72 5.51 4.61
CA ALA A 86 17.59 5.53 5.54
C ALA A 86 16.34 4.77 5.04
N ASP A 87 16.38 4.20 3.84
CA ASP A 87 15.23 3.65 3.10
C ASP A 87 15.21 2.12 2.99
N ILE A 88 16.16 1.44 3.65
CA ILE A 88 16.26 -0.03 3.68
C ILE A 88 15.06 -0.67 4.39
N GLY A 89 14.44 0.06 5.33
CA GLY A 89 13.35 -0.44 6.15
C GLY A 89 12.05 -0.71 5.39
N GLY A 90 11.91 -0.28 4.14
CA GLY A 90 10.71 -0.51 3.32
C GLY A 90 10.72 -1.84 2.55
N LEU A 91 11.88 -2.51 2.43
CA LEU A 91 11.99 -3.77 1.71
C LEU A 91 11.45 -4.92 2.56
N GLN A 92 10.44 -5.61 2.03
CA GLN A 92 9.91 -6.83 2.59
C GLN A 92 9.97 -7.90 1.51
N ASP A 93 11.10 -8.60 1.49
CA ASP A 93 11.44 -9.64 0.55
C ASP A 93 11.75 -10.96 1.26
N PHE A 94 11.54 -12.07 0.56
CA PHE A 94 11.88 -13.39 1.07
C PHE A 94 12.09 -14.38 -0.09
N ILE A 95 12.68 -15.52 0.24
CA ILE A 95 12.76 -16.68 -0.64
C ILE A 95 11.87 -17.78 -0.06
N TYR A 96 11.12 -18.47 -0.91
CA TYR A 96 10.50 -19.75 -0.55
C TYR A 96 10.79 -20.80 -1.62
N TRP A 97 10.62 -22.07 -1.26
CA TRP A 97 10.85 -23.20 -2.17
C TRP A 97 9.53 -23.73 -2.69
N ARG A 98 9.44 -23.96 -3.99
CA ARG A 98 8.32 -24.68 -4.63
C ARG A 98 8.83 -25.88 -5.41
N PRO A 99 7.97 -26.89 -5.69
CA PRO A 99 8.32 -27.96 -6.60
C PRO A 99 8.77 -27.42 -7.96
N ASP A 100 9.78 -28.05 -8.55
CA ASP A 100 10.20 -27.74 -9.91
C ASP A 100 9.16 -28.20 -10.95
N ALA A 101 9.33 -27.80 -12.21
CA ALA A 101 8.41 -28.16 -13.29
C ALA A 101 8.30 -29.69 -13.50
N ALA A 102 9.32 -30.46 -13.12
CA ALA A 102 9.33 -31.92 -13.21
C ALA A 102 8.63 -32.60 -12.01
N GLY A 103 8.38 -31.86 -10.91
CA GLY A 103 7.84 -32.39 -9.65
C GLY A 103 8.81 -33.31 -8.91
N THR A 104 10.08 -33.33 -9.30
CA THR A 104 11.11 -34.24 -8.75
C THR A 104 12.10 -33.53 -7.83
N GLY A 105 12.10 -32.20 -7.86
CA GLY A 105 12.98 -31.35 -7.07
C GLY A 105 12.26 -30.10 -6.57
N VAL A 106 13.06 -29.13 -6.13
CA VAL A 106 12.56 -27.83 -5.68
C VAL A 106 13.37 -26.70 -6.32
N GLU A 107 12.70 -25.59 -6.59
CA GLU A 107 13.33 -24.35 -7.06
C GLU A 107 13.01 -23.19 -6.10
N PRO A 108 13.98 -22.27 -5.90
CA PRO A 108 13.75 -21.10 -5.07
C PRO A 108 12.97 -20.04 -5.85
N VAL A 109 12.02 -19.39 -5.18
CA VAL A 109 11.29 -18.25 -5.68
C VAL A 109 11.58 -17.05 -4.79
N TYR A 110 12.18 -16.02 -5.37
CA TYR A 110 12.38 -14.74 -4.72
C TYR A 110 11.14 -13.87 -4.87
N VAL A 111 10.60 -13.40 -3.74
CA VAL A 111 9.38 -12.62 -3.66
C VAL A 111 9.71 -11.25 -3.09
N MET A 112 9.24 -10.20 -3.75
CA MET A 112 9.32 -8.82 -3.26
C MET A 112 7.91 -8.25 -3.07
N LEU A 113 7.65 -7.68 -1.89
CA LEU A 113 6.42 -6.96 -1.61
C LEU A 113 6.61 -5.46 -1.80
N ASN A 114 5.51 -4.73 -1.94
CA ASN A 114 5.49 -3.27 -1.97
C ASN A 114 5.96 -2.68 -0.63
N ASP A 115 6.53 -1.47 -0.66
CA ASP A 115 6.79 -0.70 0.57
C ASP A 115 5.46 -0.55 1.33
N PRO A 116 5.41 -0.86 2.64
CA PRO A 116 4.24 -0.61 3.48
C PRO A 116 3.58 0.77 3.35
N LEU A 117 4.35 1.81 3.03
CA LEU A 117 3.87 3.17 2.82
C LEU A 117 3.40 3.45 1.39
N ASP A 118 3.75 2.59 0.43
CA ASP A 118 3.24 2.59 -0.93
C ASP A 118 2.08 1.58 -1.03
N SER A 119 0.97 1.92 -0.38
CA SER A 119 -0.19 1.03 -0.26
C SER A 119 -1.50 1.75 -0.57
N GLY A 120 -2.29 1.16 -1.48
CA GLY A 120 -3.62 1.67 -1.84
C GLY A 120 -3.54 3.10 -2.36
N ARG A 121 -4.13 4.04 -1.61
CA ARG A 121 -4.18 5.46 -1.96
C ARG A 121 -2.94 6.28 -1.58
N PHE A 122 -1.97 5.67 -0.91
CA PHE A 122 -0.80 6.38 -0.40
C PHE A 122 0.47 5.99 -1.15
N THR A 123 1.37 6.97 -1.25
CA THR A 123 2.77 6.72 -1.56
C THR A 123 3.62 7.37 -0.50
N ARG A 124 4.73 6.73 -0.13
CA ARG A 124 5.75 7.26 0.75
C ARG A 124 6.20 8.64 0.29
N LYS A 125 6.44 8.80 -1.01
CA LYS A 125 6.87 10.07 -1.61
C LYS A 125 5.88 11.20 -1.33
N GLN A 126 4.59 10.92 -1.44
CA GLN A 126 3.57 11.93 -1.18
C GLN A 126 3.40 12.21 0.31
N LEU A 127 3.42 11.18 1.16
CA LEU A 127 3.42 11.34 2.62
C LEU A 127 4.61 12.20 3.07
N ASP A 128 5.80 11.88 2.58
CA ASP A 128 7.05 12.61 2.85
C ASP A 128 6.96 14.11 2.48
N LYS A 129 6.42 14.40 1.29
CA LYS A 129 6.21 15.76 0.79
C LYS A 129 5.24 16.58 1.66
N LYS A 130 4.29 15.91 2.32
CA LYS A 130 3.21 16.56 3.09
C LYS A 130 3.44 16.55 4.59
N TYR A 131 4.31 15.68 5.09
CA TYR A 131 4.54 15.47 6.52
C TYR A 131 4.86 16.75 7.28
N LEU A 132 5.98 17.41 6.97
CA LEU A 132 6.41 18.62 7.70
C LEU A 132 5.49 19.83 7.53
N LYS A 133 4.53 19.77 6.60
CA LYS A 133 3.60 20.87 6.32
C LYS A 133 2.30 20.73 7.08
N HIS A 134 1.88 19.49 7.34
CA HIS A 134 0.51 19.21 7.73
C HIS A 134 0.36 18.15 8.83
N ALA A 135 1.40 17.38 9.17
CA ALA A 135 1.27 16.33 10.20
C ALA A 135 0.82 16.90 11.57
N SER A 136 1.26 18.11 11.91
CA SER A 136 0.82 18.83 13.12
C SER A 136 -0.67 19.14 13.12
N ASP A 137 -1.28 19.38 11.96
CA ASP A 137 -2.73 19.61 11.84
C ASP A 137 -3.53 18.35 12.23
N PHE A 138 -2.89 17.19 12.12
CA PHE A 138 -3.43 15.89 12.51
C PHE A 138 -2.92 15.44 13.90
N GLY A 139 -2.31 16.34 14.68
CA GLY A 139 -1.86 16.05 16.05
C GLY A 139 -0.53 15.29 16.13
N ILE A 140 0.28 15.33 15.08
CA ILE A 140 1.62 14.74 15.07
C ILE A 140 2.67 15.86 15.10
N ASP A 141 3.22 16.11 16.29
CA ASP A 141 4.20 17.19 16.51
C ASP A 141 5.66 16.76 16.24
N ASP A 142 5.89 15.48 15.94
CA ASP A 142 7.21 14.95 15.62
C ASP A 142 7.76 15.59 14.35
N THR A 143 8.85 16.37 14.46
CA THR A 143 9.52 16.96 13.29
C THR A 143 10.46 15.99 12.58
N LYS A 144 10.76 14.84 13.19
CA LYS A 144 11.59 13.80 12.58
C LYS A 144 10.80 13.07 11.50
N LYS A 145 11.38 13.03 10.30
CA LYS A 145 10.80 12.32 9.16
C LYS A 145 11.50 10.98 8.99
N ASN A 146 10.83 9.91 9.39
CA ASN A 146 11.30 8.53 9.26
C ASN A 146 10.10 7.60 8.99
N ARG A 147 10.35 6.29 8.85
CA ARG A 147 9.27 5.34 8.53
C ARG A 147 8.15 5.34 9.56
N GLU A 148 8.50 5.35 10.85
CA GLU A 148 7.51 5.32 11.94
C GLU A 148 6.60 6.56 11.92
N THR A 149 7.18 7.74 11.73
CA THR A 149 6.38 8.98 11.71
C THR A 149 5.54 9.12 10.45
N LEU A 150 6.04 8.68 9.30
CA LEU A 150 5.24 8.61 8.06
C LEU A 150 4.12 7.57 8.16
N THR A 151 4.35 6.46 8.85
CA THR A 151 3.30 5.48 9.19
C THR A 151 2.22 6.11 10.05
N LYS A 152 2.59 6.79 11.15
CA LYS A 152 1.61 7.51 12.00
C LYS A 152 0.80 8.50 11.18
N PHE A 153 1.45 9.26 10.29
CA PHE A 153 0.76 10.21 9.44
C PHE A 153 -0.23 9.55 8.49
N ARG A 154 0.16 8.45 7.82
CA ARG A 154 -0.76 7.63 7.01
C ARG A 154 -1.95 7.15 7.82
N ASP A 155 -1.70 6.57 9.00
CA ASP A 155 -2.74 5.95 9.82
C ASP A 155 -3.74 6.97 10.35
N VAL A 156 -3.29 8.18 10.71
CA VAL A 156 -4.19 9.25 11.13
C VAL A 156 -5.01 9.81 9.95
N ILE A 157 -4.45 9.88 8.75
CA ILE A 157 -5.23 10.23 7.55
C ILE A 157 -6.28 9.15 7.25
N GLU A 158 -5.93 7.87 7.34
CA GLU A 158 -6.88 6.79 7.13
C GLU A 158 -7.98 6.80 8.20
N ALA A 159 -7.61 7.01 9.47
CA ALA A 159 -8.55 7.18 10.58
C ALA A 159 -9.51 8.36 10.33
N HIS A 160 -9.01 9.49 9.81
CA HIS A 160 -9.83 10.62 9.40
C HIS A 160 -10.82 10.21 8.30
N LEU A 161 -10.39 9.46 7.28
CA LEU A 161 -11.26 9.06 6.18
C LEU A 161 -12.38 8.09 6.58
N ILE A 162 -12.13 7.21 7.56
CA ILE A 162 -13.12 6.23 8.05
C ILE A 162 -13.96 6.74 9.24
N ASP A 163 -13.63 7.90 9.80
CA ASP A 163 -14.41 8.51 10.87
C ASP A 163 -15.83 8.80 10.36
N LYS A 164 -16.83 8.34 11.12
CA LYS A 164 -18.26 8.51 10.82
C LYS A 164 -18.68 9.98 10.67
N GLU A 165 -17.93 10.91 11.23
CA GLU A 165 -18.18 12.35 11.17
C GLU A 165 -17.43 13.04 10.03
N THR A 166 -16.58 12.30 9.33
CA THR A 166 -15.97 12.76 8.10
C THR A 166 -16.94 12.60 6.95
N ILE A 167 -17.23 13.72 6.29
CA ILE A 167 -18.13 13.77 5.14
C ILE A 167 -17.36 14.19 3.89
N LYS A 168 -17.71 13.57 2.76
CA LYS A 168 -17.28 14.05 1.45
C LYS A 168 -17.98 15.39 1.17
N LYS A 169 -17.21 16.48 1.10
CA LYS A 169 -17.71 17.84 0.90
C LYS A 169 -16.75 18.63 0.03
N GLY A 170 -17.14 18.87 -1.22
CA GLY A 170 -16.46 19.83 -2.08
C GLY A 170 -15.23 19.30 -2.82
N THR A 171 -14.49 20.22 -3.44
CA THR A 171 -13.37 19.94 -4.35
C THR A 171 -12.19 20.88 -4.07
N TYR A 172 -11.00 20.46 -4.46
CA TYR A 172 -9.78 21.24 -4.33
C TYR A 172 -9.39 21.85 -5.67
N LEU A 173 -9.48 23.17 -5.79
CA LEU A 173 -9.35 23.88 -7.07
C LEU A 173 -8.04 23.62 -7.84
N PRO A 174 -6.87 23.48 -7.19
CA PRO A 174 -5.63 23.14 -7.88
C PRO A 174 -5.57 21.71 -8.43
N GLU A 175 -6.38 20.79 -7.90
CA GLU A 175 -6.43 19.40 -8.34
C GLU A 175 -7.79 19.11 -8.98
N LYS A 176 -7.83 19.08 -10.31
CA LYS A 176 -9.08 18.86 -11.05
C LYS A 176 -9.71 17.52 -10.66
N ASP A 177 -11.04 17.52 -10.51
CA ASP A 177 -11.85 16.34 -10.19
C ASP A 177 -11.44 15.68 -8.85
N SER A 178 -10.87 16.46 -7.93
CA SER A 178 -10.54 16.03 -6.58
C SER A 178 -11.75 16.01 -5.66
N GLU A 179 -11.66 15.18 -4.64
CA GLU A 179 -12.67 15.02 -3.61
C GLU A 179 -12.09 15.43 -2.26
N VAL A 180 -12.82 16.27 -1.52
CA VAL A 180 -12.42 16.73 -0.19
C VAL A 180 -13.27 16.05 0.88
N PHE A 181 -12.62 15.49 1.89
CA PHE A 181 -13.21 14.81 3.03
C PHE A 181 -12.98 15.65 4.29
N PHE A 182 -14.06 16.20 4.85
CA PHE A 182 -14.02 17.12 5.98
C PHE A 182 -14.62 16.53 7.23
N ASN A 183 -13.94 16.71 8.35
CA ASN A 183 -14.41 16.30 9.67
C ASN A 183 -14.75 17.54 10.52
N SER A 184 -16.00 17.63 10.99
CA SER A 184 -16.48 18.81 11.72
C SER A 184 -15.93 18.95 13.14
N LYS A 185 -15.44 17.87 13.77
CA LYS A 185 -14.82 17.93 15.10
C LYS A 185 -13.42 18.50 15.05
N THR A 186 -12.60 17.99 14.13
CA THR A 186 -11.19 18.40 14.02
C THR A 186 -11.04 19.65 13.16
N ASN A 187 -12.02 19.93 12.31
CA ASN A 187 -11.94 20.87 11.19
C ASN A 187 -10.88 20.50 10.15
N ASN A 188 -10.44 19.24 10.13
CA ASN A 188 -9.46 18.78 9.16
C ASN A 188 -10.13 18.47 7.82
N VAL A 189 -9.38 18.71 6.75
CA VAL A 189 -9.70 18.28 5.39
C VAL A 189 -8.64 17.29 4.92
N VAL A 190 -9.08 16.27 4.18
CA VAL A 190 -8.22 15.36 3.41
C VAL A 190 -8.67 15.40 1.96
N ILE A 191 -7.72 15.54 1.04
CA ILE A 191 -7.97 15.68 -0.40
C ILE A 191 -7.48 14.42 -1.09
N LEU A 192 -8.38 13.80 -1.86
CA LEU A 192 -8.06 12.72 -2.77
C LEU A 192 -8.18 13.22 -4.22
N ASN A 193 -7.32 12.75 -5.11
CA ASN A 193 -7.47 13.02 -6.54
C ASN A 193 -8.59 12.14 -7.15
N LYS A 194 -8.85 12.32 -8.45
CA LYS A 194 -9.87 11.55 -9.18
C LYS A 194 -9.70 10.02 -9.12
N ASP A 195 -8.46 9.55 -8.93
CA ASP A 195 -8.11 8.13 -8.87
C ASP A 195 -8.18 7.59 -7.43
N GLY A 196 -8.59 8.44 -6.47
CA GLY A 196 -8.68 8.12 -5.06
C GLY A 196 -7.36 8.19 -4.29
N ASN A 197 -6.29 8.70 -4.91
CA ASN A 197 -4.96 8.83 -4.30
C ASN A 197 -4.86 10.07 -3.41
N PHE A 198 -4.18 9.96 -2.28
CA PHE A 198 -3.97 11.05 -1.35
C PHE A 198 -3.15 12.18 -1.98
N VAL A 199 -3.68 13.40 -1.91
CA VAL A 199 -3.03 14.61 -2.43
C VAL A 199 -2.46 15.44 -1.29
N SER A 200 -3.28 15.78 -0.29
CA SER A 200 -2.89 16.61 0.84
C SER A 200 -3.99 16.59 1.90
N GLY A 201 -3.74 17.19 3.05
CA GLY A 201 -4.78 17.51 4.03
C GLY A 201 -4.22 18.53 5.02
N TRP A 202 -5.10 19.27 5.71
CA TRP A 202 -4.73 20.25 6.73
C TRP A 202 -5.95 20.62 7.58
N LYS A 203 -5.71 21.39 8.64
CA LYS A 203 -6.78 21.93 9.49
C LYS A 203 -7.29 23.26 8.95
N LEU A 204 -8.60 23.38 8.77
CA LEU A 204 -9.24 24.66 8.48
C LEU A 204 -9.44 25.41 9.79
N THR A 205 -8.94 26.65 9.84
CA THR A 205 -9.09 27.51 11.02
C THR A 205 -10.41 28.28 10.95
N PRO A 206 -11.36 28.08 11.88
CA PRO A 206 -12.61 28.83 11.90
C PRO A 206 -12.38 30.34 11.94
N GLY A 207 -13.22 31.10 11.22
CA GLY A 207 -13.09 32.56 11.11
C GLY A 207 -12.05 33.05 10.10
N THR A 208 -11.37 32.14 9.39
CA THR A 208 -10.54 32.51 8.23
C THR A 208 -11.37 32.59 6.95
N PRO A 209 -10.99 33.44 5.97
CA PRO A 209 -11.68 33.48 4.68
C PRO A 209 -11.73 32.12 3.97
N GLN A 210 -10.70 31.28 4.13
CA GLN A 210 -10.67 29.94 3.54
C GLN A 210 -11.72 29.03 4.17
N TYR A 211 -11.87 29.05 5.51
CA TYR A 211 -12.92 28.30 6.20
C TYR A 211 -14.31 28.74 5.77
N ASP A 212 -14.55 30.05 5.69
CA ASP A 212 -15.86 30.58 5.30
C ASP A 212 -16.23 30.23 3.85
N VAL A 213 -15.26 30.33 2.93
CA VAL A 213 -15.49 29.96 1.53
C VAL A 213 -15.74 28.46 1.41
N TYR A 214 -14.94 27.62 2.07
CA TYR A 214 -15.08 26.17 2.00
C TYR A 214 -16.40 25.70 2.64
N THR A 215 -16.77 26.24 3.80
CA THR A 215 -18.01 25.83 4.48
C THR A 215 -19.27 26.21 3.69
N LYS A 216 -19.26 27.37 3.02
CA LYS A 216 -20.37 27.86 2.18
C LYS A 216 -20.44 27.20 0.80
N THR A 217 -19.31 27.02 0.14
CA THR A 217 -19.27 26.64 -1.29
C THR A 217 -18.71 25.25 -1.55
N GLY A 218 -18.02 24.64 -0.59
CA GLY A 218 -17.25 23.42 -0.78
C GLY A 218 -15.95 23.61 -1.55
N ASN A 219 -15.64 24.82 -2.02
CA ASN A 219 -14.40 25.06 -2.77
C ASN A 219 -13.23 25.26 -1.82
N LEU A 220 -12.23 24.39 -1.94
CA LEU A 220 -10.97 24.50 -1.23
C LEU A 220 -9.90 25.10 -2.16
N LYS A 221 -9.20 26.11 -1.67
CA LYS A 221 -8.09 26.80 -2.34
C LYS A 221 -6.77 26.47 -1.68
#